data_AF-A0A3D5SNL0-F1
#
_entry.id   AF-A0A3D5SNL0-F1
#
_cell.length_a   1.000
_cell.length_b   1.000
_cell.length_c   1.000
_cell.angle_alpha   90.00
_cell.angle_beta   90.00
_cell.angle_gamma   90.00
#
_symmetry.space_group_name_H-M   'P 1'
#
loop_
_entity.id
_entity.type
_entity.pdbx_description
1 polymer ?
#
loop_
_entity_poly.entity_id
_entity_poly.type
_entity_poly.pdbx_seq_one_letter_code
_entity_poly.pdbx_strand_id
1 'polypeptide(L)'
;MIEIPQLQLSFNERKFLEKRDRDLLKQALKSAGARSFPLFRSYRPGYLPWFITRAEARLLVHALSQTLNVATRVADEPDSFQLQKDRGKNAFLVRVARKEESEVSWEDQIKRIPRPEPDDICVSIDNSILSELKLVRPGTLQLETDLFIAPGKIGKRGERPLTVYGLMIADRRSGFIYGFEALTAEKSLAAMYGRVPEAVCRLLLQSKVLPKHLVLRSHLLLTLLEAVAKELKIQLRYSEELPGIDEATKSLGKWLHDGKM
;
A
#
# COMPACT_ATOMS: atom_id res chain seq x y z
N MET A 1 4.19 2.57 0.22
CA MET A 1 4.98 1.75 1.18
C MET A 1 4.13 0.88 2.11
N ILE A 2 2.84 1.19 2.39
CA ILE A 2 2.03 0.36 3.32
C ILE A 2 1.54 -0.98 2.75
N GLU A 3 1.61 -1.13 1.43
CA GLU A 3 1.05 -2.28 0.71
C GLU A 3 2.02 -3.45 0.52
N ILE A 4 3.26 -3.29 0.98
CA ILE A 4 4.28 -4.34 0.95
C ILE A 4 4.34 -4.95 2.35
N PRO A 5 4.15 -6.29 2.50
CA PRO A 5 4.35 -6.96 3.77
C PRO A 5 5.79 -6.74 4.25
N GLN A 6 5.97 -6.18 5.44
CA GLN A 6 7.29 -5.97 6.02
C GLN A 6 7.27 -5.92 7.55
N LEU A 7 8.38 -6.29 8.17
CA LEU A 7 8.68 -5.98 9.55
C LEU A 7 9.72 -4.86 9.56
N GLN A 8 9.43 -3.80 10.33
CA GLN A 8 10.27 -2.62 10.37
C GLN A 8 10.75 -2.34 11.78
N LEU A 9 12.05 -2.08 11.89
CA LEU A 9 12.64 -1.29 12.97
C LEU A 9 12.98 0.08 12.39
N SER A 10 12.46 1.15 13.00
CA SER A 10 12.83 2.53 12.71
C SER A 10 13.18 3.27 14.00
N PHE A 11 13.89 4.38 13.89
CA PHE A 11 14.29 5.20 15.04
C PHE A 11 13.56 6.54 14.94
N ASN A 12 12.62 6.78 15.86
CA ASN A 12 11.70 7.92 15.79
C ASN A 12 11.71 8.78 17.05
N GLU A 13 11.27 10.03 16.92
CA GLU A 13 11.01 10.90 18.06
C GLU A 13 9.92 10.35 18.97
N ARG A 14 9.99 10.68 20.26
CA ARG A 14 9.06 10.23 21.30
C ARG A 14 7.58 10.53 20.99
N LYS A 15 7.29 11.59 20.24
CA LYS A 15 5.91 12.00 19.88
C LYS A 15 5.21 10.98 18.97
N PHE A 16 5.95 10.17 18.23
CA PHE A 16 5.40 9.15 17.34
C PHE A 16 5.19 7.79 18.03
N LEU A 17 5.58 7.65 19.30
CA LEU A 17 5.44 6.40 20.05
C LEU A 17 4.09 6.34 20.77
N GLU A 18 3.35 5.25 20.55
CA GLU A 18 2.13 4.98 21.28
C GLU A 18 2.44 4.59 22.73
N LYS A 19 1.41 4.60 23.60
CA LYS A 19 1.59 4.22 25.01
C LYS A 19 2.24 2.84 25.16
N ARG A 20 1.78 1.87 24.36
CA ARG A 20 2.31 0.50 24.37
C ARG A 20 3.79 0.42 23.99
N ASP A 21 4.24 1.23 23.02
CA ASP A 21 5.66 1.30 22.66
C ASP A 21 6.49 1.85 23.81
N ARG A 22 6.02 2.95 24.43
CA ARG A 22 6.70 3.58 25.56
C ARG A 22 6.82 2.63 26.76
N ASP A 23 5.77 1.88 27.05
CA ASP A 23 5.75 0.93 28.17
C ASP A 23 6.71 -0.24 27.92
N LEU A 24 6.81 -0.73 26.68
CA LEU A 24 7.80 -1.73 26.29
C LEU A 24 9.24 -1.21 26.46
N LEU A 25 9.52 0.00 25.97
CA LEU A 25 10.88 0.57 26.04
C LEU A 25 11.33 0.86 27.46
N LYS A 26 10.43 1.25 28.37
CA LYS A 26 10.76 1.41 29.80
C LYS A 26 11.25 0.13 30.44
N GLN A 27 10.74 -1.02 30.01
CA GLN A 27 11.13 -2.33 30.54
C GLN A 27 12.47 -2.82 29.95
N ALA A 28 12.74 -2.47 28.68
CA ALA A 28 13.86 -3.03 27.92
C ALA A 28 15.11 -2.13 27.85
N LEU A 29 14.95 -0.80 27.89
CA LEU A 29 16.05 0.16 27.71
C LEU A 29 16.13 1.10 28.91
N LYS A 30 17.27 1.07 29.62
CA LYS A 30 17.57 1.97 30.74
C LYS A 30 17.93 3.41 30.31
N SER A 31 18.00 3.71 29.02
CA SER A 31 18.56 4.96 28.51
C SER A 31 17.55 6.12 28.52
N ALA A 32 17.54 6.87 29.62
CA ALA A 32 17.05 8.23 29.64
C ALA A 32 17.99 9.13 28.82
N GLY A 33 17.48 9.84 27.81
CA GLY A 33 18.23 10.87 27.06
C GLY A 33 18.39 10.67 25.54
N ALA A 34 17.94 9.54 24.98
CA ALA A 34 18.00 9.33 23.54
C ALA A 34 17.05 10.29 22.77
N ARG A 35 17.55 10.97 21.75
CA ARG A 35 16.73 11.80 20.83
C ARG A 35 15.88 10.97 19.86
N SER A 36 16.21 9.68 19.71
CA SER A 36 15.52 8.76 18.84
C SER A 36 15.33 7.41 19.52
N PHE A 37 14.12 6.85 19.40
CA PHE A 37 13.69 5.63 20.08
C PHE A 37 13.35 4.55 19.05
N PRO A 38 13.70 3.28 19.31
CA PRO A 38 13.35 2.20 18.41
C PRO A 38 11.83 2.00 18.39
N LEU A 39 11.27 1.96 17.20
CA LEU A 39 9.86 1.71 16.91
C LEU A 39 9.77 0.46 16.04
N PHE A 40 9.01 -0.52 16.53
CA PHE A 40 8.79 -1.77 15.81
C PHE A 40 7.39 -1.81 15.23
N ARG A 41 7.28 -2.06 13.92
CA ARG A 41 6.00 -2.12 13.22
C ARG A 41 5.92 -3.31 12.27
N SER A 42 4.76 -3.98 12.28
CA SER A 42 4.35 -5.01 11.34
C SER A 42 3.42 -4.36 10.31
N TYR A 43 3.82 -4.40 9.05
CA TYR A 43 3.05 -3.93 7.92
C TYR A 43 2.38 -5.13 7.27
N ARG A 44 1.05 -5.06 7.14
CA ARG A 44 0.26 -6.04 6.38
C ARG A 44 -0.58 -5.27 5.35
N PRO A 45 -0.60 -5.71 4.07
CA PRO A 45 -1.39 -5.06 3.04
C PRO A 45 -2.85 -4.93 3.46
N GLY A 46 -3.46 -3.76 3.21
CA GLY A 46 -4.84 -3.47 3.62
C GLY A 46 -5.01 -3.02 5.08
N TYR A 47 -3.95 -3.02 5.88
CA TYR A 47 -3.97 -2.58 7.27
C TYR A 47 -2.96 -1.46 7.55
N LEU A 48 -3.26 -0.65 8.56
CA LEU A 48 -2.28 0.31 9.07
C LEU A 48 -1.13 -0.40 9.80
N PRO A 49 0.07 0.21 9.84
CA PRO A 49 1.21 -0.34 10.56
C PRO A 49 0.84 -0.60 12.03
N TRP A 50 1.20 -1.79 12.54
CA TRP A 50 0.77 -2.23 13.87
C TRP A 50 1.89 -2.79 14.73
N PHE A 51 1.61 -3.02 16.01
CA PHE A 51 2.55 -3.70 16.90
C PHE A 51 2.95 -5.07 16.37
N ILE A 52 4.23 -5.41 16.52
CA ILE A 52 4.75 -6.74 16.19
C ILE A 52 4.28 -7.79 17.21
N THR A 53 4.12 -9.01 16.74
CA THR A 53 3.86 -10.20 17.56
C THR A 53 5.16 -10.79 18.11
N ARG A 54 5.08 -11.72 19.07
CA ARG A 54 6.26 -12.45 19.59
C ARG A 54 6.99 -13.24 18.51
N ALA A 55 6.26 -13.79 17.53
CA ALA A 55 6.87 -14.52 16.41
C ALA A 55 7.63 -13.56 15.48
N GLU A 56 7.00 -12.44 15.11
CA GLU A 56 7.63 -11.38 14.31
C GLU A 56 8.84 -10.75 15.03
N ALA A 57 8.79 -10.62 16.37
CA ALA A 57 9.92 -10.17 17.17
C ALA A 57 11.12 -11.12 17.09
N ARG A 58 10.88 -12.44 17.20
CA ARG A 58 11.96 -13.44 17.03
C ARG A 58 12.56 -13.38 15.63
N LEU A 59 11.73 -13.23 14.61
CA LEU A 59 12.21 -13.05 13.23
C LEU A 59 13.06 -11.79 13.09
N LEU A 60 12.62 -10.67 13.65
CA LEU A 60 13.40 -9.41 13.64
C LEU A 60 14.74 -9.57 14.35
N VAL A 61 14.80 -10.27 15.49
CA VAL A 61 16.07 -10.54 16.17
C VAL A 61 17.03 -11.30 15.25
N HIS A 62 16.57 -12.36 14.58
CA HIS A 62 17.42 -13.07 13.62
C HIS A 62 17.86 -12.19 12.46
N ALA A 63 16.92 -11.45 11.85
CA ALA A 63 17.20 -10.57 10.73
C ALA A 63 18.22 -9.49 11.11
N LEU A 64 18.02 -8.78 12.23
CA LEU A 64 18.92 -7.73 12.70
C LEU A 64 20.29 -8.27 13.09
N SER A 65 20.38 -9.43 13.73
CA SER A 65 21.68 -10.06 14.03
C SER A 65 22.46 -10.38 12.76
N GLN A 66 21.80 -10.90 11.72
CA GLN A 66 22.46 -11.15 10.43
C GLN A 66 22.78 -9.84 9.69
N THR A 67 21.92 -8.83 9.78
CA THR A 67 22.19 -7.50 9.22
C THR A 67 23.44 -6.90 9.85
N LEU A 68 23.58 -6.96 11.18
CA LEU A 68 24.78 -6.47 11.88
C LEU A 68 26.03 -7.24 11.45
N ASN A 69 25.96 -8.57 11.34
CA ASN A 69 27.09 -9.37 10.84
C ASN A 69 27.54 -8.93 9.44
N VAL A 70 26.60 -8.85 8.50
CA VAL A 70 26.92 -8.47 7.11
C VAL A 70 27.37 -7.02 7.01
N ALA A 71 26.68 -6.08 7.68
CA ALA A 71 27.04 -4.66 7.65
C ALA A 71 28.44 -4.41 8.24
N THR A 72 28.81 -5.13 9.30
CA THR A 72 30.16 -5.04 9.90
C THR A 72 31.20 -5.55 8.91
N ARG A 73 30.99 -6.74 8.32
CA ARG A 73 31.90 -7.30 7.30
C ARG A 73 32.05 -6.38 6.08
N VAL A 74 30.96 -5.74 5.63
CA VAL A 74 31.00 -4.77 4.53
C VAL A 74 31.79 -3.51 4.92
N ALA A 75 31.68 -3.06 6.16
CA ALA A 75 32.44 -1.91 6.65
C ALA A 75 33.94 -2.23 6.77
N ASP A 76 34.28 -3.44 7.22
CA ASP A 76 35.67 -3.88 7.43
C ASP A 76 36.35 -4.26 6.12
N GLU A 77 35.65 -4.96 5.22
CA GLU A 77 36.16 -5.45 3.94
C GLU A 77 35.18 -5.17 2.77
N PRO A 78 35.05 -3.90 2.32
CA PRO A 78 34.10 -3.53 1.26
C PRO A 78 34.26 -4.33 -0.03
N ASP A 79 35.51 -4.67 -0.37
CA ASP A 79 35.85 -5.36 -1.62
C ASP A 79 35.39 -6.83 -1.66
N SER A 80 35.23 -7.45 -0.48
CA SER A 80 34.76 -8.84 -0.35
C SER A 80 33.30 -9.04 -0.81
N PHE A 81 32.53 -7.95 -0.88
CA PHE A 81 31.13 -7.94 -1.31
C PHE A 81 30.92 -7.36 -2.71
N GLN A 82 31.99 -7.09 -3.48
CA GLN A 82 31.84 -6.67 -4.87
C GLN A 82 31.14 -7.77 -5.67
N LEU A 83 29.85 -7.53 -5.96
CA LEU A 83 29.04 -8.39 -6.81
C LEU A 83 29.71 -8.46 -8.18
N GLN A 84 30.25 -9.63 -8.53
CA GLN A 84 30.76 -9.88 -9.88
C GLN A 84 29.66 -9.49 -10.89
N LYS A 85 30.02 -8.61 -11.84
CA LYS A 85 29.11 -7.95 -12.78
C LYS A 85 28.24 -8.90 -13.63
N ASP A 86 28.52 -10.20 -13.61
CA ASP A 86 27.92 -11.20 -14.49
C ASP A 86 26.97 -12.19 -13.79
N ARG A 87 26.56 -11.90 -12.55
CA ARG A 87 25.59 -12.73 -11.83
C ARG A 87 24.19 -12.38 -12.33
N GLY A 88 23.74 -13.11 -13.35
CA GLY A 88 22.49 -12.90 -14.08
C GLY A 88 21.26 -12.47 -13.24
N LYS A 89 20.27 -11.87 -13.91
CA LYS A 89 19.11 -11.20 -13.30
C LYS A 89 18.55 -11.96 -12.07
N ASN A 90 18.37 -11.23 -10.96
CA ASN A 90 17.80 -11.70 -9.69
C ASN A 90 18.67 -12.68 -8.85
N ALA A 91 19.99 -12.69 -9.03
CA ALA A 91 20.91 -13.36 -8.10
C ALA A 91 21.25 -12.47 -6.90
N PHE A 92 21.09 -12.98 -5.69
CA PHE A 92 21.35 -12.27 -4.44
C PHE A 92 22.29 -13.07 -3.54
N LEU A 93 23.20 -12.36 -2.86
CA LEU A 93 23.92 -12.91 -1.72
C LEU A 93 22.96 -13.01 -0.54
N VAL A 94 22.79 -14.23 -0.02
CA VAL A 94 21.90 -14.52 1.10
C VAL A 94 22.62 -15.29 2.19
N ARG A 95 22.24 -15.02 3.45
CA ARG A 95 22.67 -15.78 4.62
C ARG A 95 21.70 -16.93 4.85
N VAL A 96 22.18 -18.17 4.83
CA VAL A 96 21.37 -19.38 5.03
C VAL A 96 21.76 -20.03 6.35
N ALA A 97 20.77 -20.30 7.19
CA ALA A 97 20.96 -21.07 8.41
C ALA A 97 21.08 -22.57 8.09
N ARG A 98 22.10 -23.23 8.62
CA ARG A 98 22.18 -24.69 8.73
C ARG A 98 21.98 -25.08 10.18
N LYS A 99 21.32 -26.22 10.41
CA LYS A 99 21.17 -26.79 11.74
C LYS A 99 22.07 -28.03 11.81
N GLU A 100 23.09 -27.98 12.65
CA GLU A 100 24.03 -29.07 12.87
C GLU A 100 23.98 -29.48 14.34
N GLU A 101 23.48 -30.70 14.58
CA GLU A 101 23.45 -31.46 15.85
C GLU A 101 22.85 -30.81 17.11
N SER A 102 22.66 -29.49 17.15
CA SER A 102 21.93 -28.66 18.13
C SER A 102 22.23 -27.16 17.95
N GLU A 103 23.28 -26.80 17.20
CA GLU A 103 23.66 -25.41 16.91
C GLU A 103 23.18 -24.95 15.53
N VAL A 104 22.95 -23.65 15.41
CA VAL A 104 22.57 -23.01 14.15
C VAL A 104 23.79 -22.26 13.60
N SER A 105 24.42 -22.83 12.58
CA SER A 105 25.49 -22.17 11.82
C SER A 105 24.88 -21.38 10.65
N TRP A 106 25.60 -20.36 10.17
CA TRP A 106 25.15 -19.50 9.06
C TRP A 106 26.23 -19.43 8.01
N GLU A 107 25.82 -19.49 6.75
CA GLU A 107 26.72 -19.40 5.62
C GLU A 107 26.20 -18.48 4.52
N ASP A 108 27.12 -18.03 3.69
CA ASP A 108 26.86 -17.17 2.56
C ASP A 108 26.57 -18.04 1.32
N GLN A 109 25.44 -17.83 0.68
CA GLN A 109 25.08 -18.48 -0.58
C GLN A 109 24.62 -17.46 -1.61
N ILE A 110 24.86 -17.75 -2.89
CA ILE A 110 24.20 -17.02 -3.98
C ILE A 110 22.93 -17.75 -4.36
N LYS A 111 21.78 -17.11 -4.15
CA LYS A 111 20.48 -17.64 -4.55
C LYS A 111 19.84 -16.76 -5.61
N ARG A 112 19.23 -17.40 -6.60
CA ARG A 112 18.33 -16.74 -7.54
C ARG A 112 16.96 -16.67 -6.89
N ILE A 113 16.48 -15.46 -6.65
CA ILE A 113 15.15 -15.24 -6.08
C ILE A 113 14.25 -14.80 -7.24
N PRO A 114 13.29 -15.65 -7.69
CA PRO A 114 12.40 -15.24 -8.76
C PRO A 114 11.57 -14.03 -8.34
N ARG A 115 11.18 -13.19 -9.30
CA ARG A 115 10.17 -12.17 -9.02
C ARG A 115 8.86 -12.88 -8.69
N PRO A 116 8.13 -12.43 -7.65
CA PRO A 116 6.80 -12.97 -7.38
C PRO A 116 5.91 -12.77 -8.60
N GLU A 117 5.06 -13.75 -8.88
CA GLU A 117 4.02 -13.60 -9.90
C GLU A 117 3.02 -12.52 -9.45
N PRO A 118 2.47 -11.72 -10.37
CA PRO A 118 1.39 -10.80 -10.04
C PRO A 118 0.18 -11.55 -9.48
N ASP A 119 -0.53 -10.94 -8.54
CA ASP A 119 -1.79 -11.50 -8.05
C ASP A 119 -2.85 -11.47 -9.17
N ASP A 120 -3.62 -12.56 -9.30
CA ASP A 120 -4.79 -12.59 -10.18
C ASP A 120 -5.92 -11.74 -9.59
N ILE A 121 -6.34 -10.72 -10.35
CA ILE A 121 -7.46 -9.85 -9.96
C ILE A 121 -8.70 -10.28 -10.71
N CYS A 122 -9.62 -10.93 -10.01
CA CYS A 122 -10.92 -11.29 -10.55
C CYS A 122 -11.84 -10.06 -10.55
N VAL A 123 -12.19 -9.57 -11.75
CA VAL A 123 -13.16 -8.49 -11.96
C VAL A 123 -14.50 -9.12 -12.34
N SER A 124 -15.54 -8.78 -11.61
CA SER A 124 -16.92 -9.12 -11.93
C SER A 124 -17.78 -7.87 -11.77
N ILE A 125 -18.66 -7.63 -12.72
CA ILE A 125 -19.54 -6.46 -12.76
C ILE A 125 -20.92 -6.98 -13.09
N ASP A 126 -21.91 -6.55 -12.33
CA ASP A 126 -23.30 -6.85 -12.67
C ASP A 126 -23.68 -6.24 -14.03
N ASN A 127 -24.12 -7.09 -14.94
CA ASN A 127 -24.58 -6.70 -16.28
C ASN A 127 -25.77 -5.74 -16.23
N SER A 128 -26.56 -5.73 -15.15
CA SER A 128 -27.65 -4.77 -14.95
C SER A 128 -27.11 -3.33 -14.89
N ILE A 129 -26.04 -3.10 -14.12
CA ILE A 129 -25.39 -1.78 -13.96
C ILE A 129 -24.88 -1.27 -15.31
N LEU A 130 -24.22 -2.13 -16.09
CA LEU A 130 -23.73 -1.77 -17.42
C LEU A 130 -24.87 -1.46 -18.39
N SER A 131 -25.96 -2.21 -18.32
CA SER A 131 -27.13 -2.00 -19.16
C SER A 131 -27.81 -0.66 -18.85
N GLU A 132 -27.95 -0.30 -17.57
CA GLU A 132 -28.49 0.98 -17.15
C GLU A 132 -27.59 2.15 -17.56
N LEU A 133 -26.27 2.03 -17.41
CA LEU A 133 -25.32 3.05 -17.83
C LEU A 133 -25.36 3.34 -19.33
N LYS A 134 -25.64 2.34 -20.16
CA LYS A 134 -25.81 2.53 -21.61
C LYS A 134 -27.02 3.39 -21.98
N LEU A 135 -28.01 3.49 -21.09
CA LEU A 135 -29.18 4.36 -21.28
C LEU A 135 -28.88 5.82 -20.91
N VAL A 136 -27.81 6.07 -20.15
CA VAL A 136 -27.36 7.43 -19.81
C VAL A 136 -26.80 8.09 -21.07
N ARG A 137 -27.23 9.34 -21.34
CA ARG A 137 -26.76 10.09 -22.50
C ARG A 137 -25.25 10.34 -22.38
N PRO A 138 -24.43 9.96 -23.38
CA PRO A 138 -23.01 10.29 -23.39
C PRO A 138 -22.78 11.80 -23.35
N GLY A 139 -21.95 12.26 -22.43
CA GLY A 139 -21.54 13.65 -22.29
C GLY A 139 -20.18 13.92 -22.95
N THR A 140 -19.74 15.18 -22.88
CA THR A 140 -18.40 15.62 -23.33
C THR A 140 -17.40 15.77 -22.18
N LEU A 141 -17.82 15.43 -20.96
CA LEU A 141 -17.04 15.60 -19.74
C LEU A 141 -15.73 14.80 -19.76
N GLN A 142 -14.74 15.36 -19.08
CA GLN A 142 -13.47 14.71 -18.75
C GLN A 142 -13.43 14.56 -17.25
N LEU A 143 -13.67 13.35 -16.76
CA LEU A 143 -13.66 13.06 -15.34
C LEU A 143 -12.34 12.40 -14.96
N GLU A 144 -11.85 12.75 -13.78
CA GLU A 144 -10.71 12.13 -13.13
C GLU A 144 -11.21 11.02 -12.22
N THR A 145 -10.50 9.91 -12.23
CA THR A 145 -10.77 8.79 -11.31
C THR A 145 -9.48 8.31 -10.69
N ASP A 146 -9.46 8.20 -9.37
CA ASP A 146 -8.32 7.69 -8.62
C ASP A 146 -8.75 6.85 -7.42
N LEU A 147 -7.87 5.95 -7.00
CA LEU A 147 -7.99 5.19 -5.78
C LEU A 147 -6.79 5.51 -4.88
N PHE A 148 -7.03 6.27 -3.82
CA PHE A 148 -5.99 6.75 -2.92
C PHE A 148 -6.20 6.23 -1.51
N ILE A 149 -5.14 6.22 -0.69
CA ILE A 149 -5.27 5.93 0.74
C ILE A 149 -5.91 7.14 1.41
N ALA A 150 -7.16 6.98 1.84
CA ALA A 150 -7.89 8.05 2.48
C ALA A 150 -7.41 8.24 3.93
N PRO A 151 -7.32 9.48 4.43
CA PRO A 151 -7.10 9.74 5.84
C PRO A 151 -8.22 9.12 6.67
N GLY A 152 -7.88 8.14 7.50
CA GLY A 152 -8.86 7.42 8.32
C GLY A 152 -8.38 6.03 8.69
N LYS A 153 -9.09 5.41 9.62
CA LYS A 153 -8.88 4.01 10.00
C LYS A 153 -10.19 3.37 10.41
N ILE A 154 -10.39 2.13 9.99
CA ILE A 154 -11.57 1.34 10.37
C ILE A 154 -11.10 0.22 11.29
N GLY A 155 -11.79 -0.01 12.40
CA GLY A 155 -11.48 -1.12 13.29
C GLY A 155 -11.86 -0.84 14.73
N LYS A 156 -11.90 -1.89 15.55
CA LYS A 156 -12.22 -1.78 16.98
C LYS A 156 -10.98 -1.36 17.77
N ARG A 157 -11.22 -0.80 18.95
CA ARG A 157 -10.16 -0.43 19.89
C ARG A 157 -9.35 -1.68 20.26
N GLY A 158 -8.04 -1.63 20.06
CA GLY A 158 -7.11 -2.70 20.41
C GLY A 158 -6.84 -3.70 19.28
N GLU A 159 -7.60 -3.64 18.19
CA GLU A 159 -7.38 -4.45 16.99
C GLU A 159 -6.54 -3.68 15.97
N ARG A 160 -5.92 -4.42 15.04
CA ARG A 160 -5.17 -3.85 13.93
C ARG A 160 -6.15 -3.10 13.00
N PRO A 161 -6.01 -1.77 12.82
CA PRO A 161 -6.93 -1.02 11.98
C PRO A 161 -6.73 -1.32 10.50
N LEU A 162 -7.84 -1.39 9.78
CA LEU A 162 -7.89 -1.42 8.32
C LEU A 162 -7.55 -0.05 7.76
N THR A 163 -6.83 -0.07 6.65
CA THR A 163 -6.61 1.09 5.78
C THR A 163 -7.88 1.38 5.00
N VAL A 164 -8.23 2.66 4.89
CA VAL A 164 -9.33 3.12 4.05
C VAL A 164 -8.78 3.54 2.69
N TYR A 165 -9.35 3.00 1.62
CA TYR A 165 -9.06 3.39 0.25
C TYR A 165 -10.23 4.22 -0.27
N GLY A 166 -9.99 5.47 -0.64
CA GLY A 166 -10.99 6.34 -1.24
C GLY A 166 -10.97 6.21 -2.76
N LEU A 167 -12.05 5.72 -3.34
CA LEU A 167 -12.31 5.81 -4.77
C LEU A 167 -13.08 7.10 -5.03
N MET A 168 -12.59 7.97 -5.91
CA MET A 168 -13.21 9.26 -6.20
C MET A 168 -13.34 9.48 -7.69
N ILE A 169 -14.45 10.13 -8.09
CA ILE A 169 -14.66 10.64 -9.45
C ILE A 169 -14.91 12.14 -9.36
N ALA A 170 -14.10 12.94 -10.06
CA ALA A 170 -14.21 14.41 -10.05
C ALA A 170 -14.13 14.99 -11.46
N ASP A 171 -14.74 16.16 -11.67
CA ASP A 171 -14.56 16.93 -12.89
C ASP A 171 -13.15 17.54 -12.94
N ARG A 172 -12.41 17.31 -14.02
CA ARG A 172 -11.04 17.84 -14.18
C ARG A 172 -10.99 19.37 -14.16
N ARG A 173 -12.04 20.07 -14.62
CA ARG A 173 -12.03 21.52 -14.81
C ARG A 173 -12.64 22.25 -13.62
N SER A 174 -13.77 21.79 -13.09
CA SER A 174 -14.48 22.47 -11.99
C SER A 174 -14.10 21.96 -10.61
N GLY A 175 -13.44 20.80 -10.49
CA GLY A 175 -13.18 20.14 -9.22
C GLY A 175 -14.43 19.54 -8.57
N PHE A 176 -15.57 19.54 -9.26
CA PHE A 176 -16.82 18.99 -8.73
C PHE A 176 -16.70 17.47 -8.54
N ILE A 177 -17.03 16.97 -7.35
CA ILE A 177 -16.97 15.55 -7.02
C ILE A 177 -18.30 14.89 -7.41
N TYR A 178 -18.27 14.00 -8.40
CA TYR A 178 -19.43 13.22 -8.83
C TYR A 178 -19.70 12.03 -7.92
N GLY A 179 -18.68 11.52 -7.25
CA GLY A 179 -18.81 10.35 -6.40
C GLY A 179 -17.58 10.07 -5.56
N PHE A 180 -17.84 9.46 -4.39
CA PHE A 180 -16.81 8.96 -3.49
C PHE A 180 -17.28 7.64 -2.88
N GLU A 181 -16.40 6.65 -2.83
CA GLU A 181 -16.65 5.37 -2.17
C GLU A 181 -15.45 4.96 -1.32
N ALA A 182 -15.70 4.58 -0.07
CA ALA A 182 -14.69 4.05 0.82
C ALA A 182 -14.61 2.52 0.68
N LEU A 183 -13.44 2.03 0.30
CA LEU A 183 -13.13 0.62 0.14
C LEU A 183 -12.12 0.16 1.20
N THR A 184 -12.18 -1.12 1.56
CA THR A 184 -11.20 -1.78 2.44
C THR A 184 -10.65 -3.04 1.79
N ALA A 185 -9.41 -3.38 2.10
CA ALA A 185 -8.75 -4.59 1.62
C ALA A 185 -8.69 -5.68 2.71
N GLU A 186 -9.80 -5.88 3.43
CA GLU A 186 -9.87 -6.82 4.56
C GLU A 186 -9.53 -8.26 4.17
N LYS A 187 -10.02 -8.71 2.99
CA LYS A 187 -9.70 -10.03 2.41
C LYS A 187 -8.31 -10.04 1.77
N SER A 188 -8.08 -9.15 0.81
CA SER A 188 -6.79 -8.92 0.14
C SER A 188 -6.85 -7.64 -0.70
N LEU A 189 -5.70 -7.14 -1.14
CA LEU A 189 -5.64 -6.04 -2.12
C LEU A 189 -6.27 -6.46 -3.45
N ALA A 190 -5.97 -7.65 -3.96
CA ALA A 190 -6.55 -8.17 -5.20
C ALA A 190 -8.09 -8.21 -5.16
N ALA A 191 -8.67 -8.68 -4.04
CA ALA A 191 -10.12 -8.70 -3.86
C ALA A 191 -10.73 -7.30 -3.79
N MET A 192 -10.02 -6.32 -3.21
CA MET A 192 -10.45 -4.93 -3.23
C MET A 192 -10.39 -4.35 -4.64
N TYR A 193 -9.28 -4.54 -5.36
CA TYR A 193 -9.10 -4.09 -6.73
C TYR A 193 -10.14 -4.67 -7.69
N GLY A 194 -10.52 -5.94 -7.51
CA GLY A 194 -11.57 -6.59 -8.30
C GLY A 194 -12.95 -5.91 -8.22
N ARG A 195 -13.22 -5.16 -7.13
CA ARG A 195 -14.47 -4.40 -6.95
C ARG A 195 -14.43 -3.00 -7.54
N VAL A 196 -13.24 -2.48 -7.88
CA VAL A 196 -13.08 -1.09 -8.34
C VAL A 196 -13.88 -0.83 -9.63
N PRO A 197 -13.88 -1.70 -10.65
CA PRO A 197 -14.62 -1.44 -11.88
C PRO A 197 -16.14 -1.30 -11.67
N GLU A 198 -16.74 -2.17 -10.86
CA GLU A 198 -18.16 -2.07 -10.52
C GLU A 198 -18.44 -0.80 -9.69
N ALA A 199 -17.57 -0.47 -8.74
CA ALA A 199 -17.71 0.75 -7.94
C ALA A 199 -17.67 2.02 -8.80
N VAL A 200 -16.77 2.09 -9.78
CA VAL A 200 -16.74 3.19 -10.76
C VAL A 200 -18.06 3.25 -11.53
N CYS A 201 -18.55 2.12 -12.05
CA CYS A 201 -19.83 2.06 -12.75
C CYS A 201 -20.99 2.58 -11.87
N ARG A 202 -21.03 2.17 -10.60
CA ARG A 202 -22.05 2.59 -9.65
C ARG A 202 -22.03 4.09 -9.39
N LEU A 203 -20.84 4.68 -9.19
CA LEU A 203 -20.69 6.12 -8.98
C LEU A 203 -21.13 6.93 -10.22
N LEU A 204 -20.78 6.47 -11.42
CA LEU A 204 -21.25 7.07 -12.68
C LEU A 204 -22.78 6.98 -12.83
N LEU A 205 -23.35 5.84 -12.47
CA LEU A 205 -24.79 5.62 -12.57
C LEU A 205 -25.58 6.48 -11.56
N GLN A 206 -25.11 6.53 -10.30
CA GLN A 206 -25.70 7.34 -9.24
C GLN A 206 -25.68 8.84 -9.58
N SER A 207 -24.58 9.30 -10.19
CA SER A 207 -24.47 10.68 -10.68
C SER A 207 -25.19 10.91 -12.01
N LYS A 208 -25.71 9.86 -12.66
CA LYS A 208 -26.34 9.88 -13.99
C LYS A 208 -25.45 10.52 -15.05
N VAL A 209 -24.14 10.25 -14.98
CA VAL A 209 -23.14 10.79 -15.90
C VAL A 209 -22.42 9.67 -16.64
N LEU A 210 -22.32 9.82 -17.96
CA LEU A 210 -21.46 9.00 -18.80
C LEU A 210 -20.43 9.89 -19.50
N PRO A 211 -19.15 9.90 -19.09
CA PRO A 211 -18.16 10.83 -19.60
C PRO A 211 -17.58 10.38 -20.95
N LYS A 212 -17.01 11.32 -21.70
CA LYS A 212 -16.23 10.99 -22.89
C LYS A 212 -14.86 10.42 -22.52
N HIS A 213 -14.27 10.95 -21.45
CA HIS A 213 -12.95 10.53 -20.98
C HIS A 213 -12.94 10.26 -19.48
N LEU A 214 -12.26 9.19 -19.08
CA LEU A 214 -11.80 8.97 -17.72
C LEU A 214 -10.27 9.12 -17.70
N VAL A 215 -9.79 10.05 -16.88
CA VAL A 215 -8.36 10.35 -16.70
C VAL A 215 -7.90 9.71 -15.39
N LEU A 216 -6.85 8.90 -15.46
CA LEU A 216 -6.33 8.13 -14.33
C LEU A 216 -4.82 8.27 -14.22
N ARG A 217 -4.29 8.15 -13.00
CA ARG A 217 -2.84 8.16 -12.73
C ARG A 217 -2.22 6.80 -12.50
N SER A 218 -3.04 5.76 -12.40
CA SER A 218 -2.60 4.40 -12.10
C SER A 218 -2.73 3.50 -13.32
N HIS A 219 -1.63 2.90 -13.74
CA HIS A 219 -1.62 1.89 -14.80
C HIS A 219 -2.48 0.67 -14.43
N LEU A 220 -2.49 0.29 -13.16
CA LEU A 220 -3.36 -0.77 -12.66
C LEU A 220 -4.84 -0.41 -12.88
N LEU A 221 -5.26 0.81 -12.52
CA LEU A 221 -6.64 1.25 -12.71
C LEU A 221 -7.03 1.35 -14.17
N LEU A 222 -6.11 1.76 -15.06
CA LEU A 222 -6.32 1.72 -16.50
C LEU A 222 -6.66 0.30 -16.94
N THR A 223 -5.83 -0.69 -16.59
CA THR A 223 -6.06 -2.10 -16.93
C THR A 223 -7.36 -2.64 -16.36
N LEU A 224 -7.68 -2.35 -15.10
CA LEU A 224 -8.91 -2.82 -14.46
C LEU A 224 -10.18 -2.25 -15.12
N LEU A 225 -10.11 -1.05 -15.70
CA LEU A 225 -11.25 -0.37 -16.31
C LEU A 225 -11.35 -0.59 -17.82
N GLU A 226 -10.38 -1.24 -18.48
CA GLU A 226 -10.36 -1.41 -19.93
C GLU A 226 -11.63 -2.05 -20.48
N ALA A 227 -12.07 -3.16 -19.88
CA ALA A 227 -13.28 -3.88 -20.33
C ALA A 227 -14.54 -3.00 -20.22
N VAL A 228 -14.68 -2.30 -19.09
CA VAL A 228 -15.79 -1.36 -18.85
C VAL A 228 -15.77 -0.20 -19.84
N ALA A 229 -14.60 0.40 -20.03
CA ALA A 229 -14.43 1.55 -20.89
C ALA A 229 -14.75 1.20 -22.35
N LYS A 230 -14.32 0.02 -22.81
CA LYS A 230 -14.68 -0.49 -24.14
C LYS A 230 -16.19 -0.69 -24.28
N GLU A 231 -16.83 -1.31 -23.30
CA GLU A 231 -18.27 -1.61 -23.32
C GLU A 231 -19.13 -0.34 -23.31
N LEU A 232 -18.71 0.67 -22.55
CA LEU A 232 -19.41 1.96 -22.40
C LEU A 232 -18.93 3.05 -23.39
N LYS A 233 -17.98 2.73 -24.27
CA LYS A 233 -17.35 3.66 -25.23
C LYS A 233 -16.70 4.89 -24.58
N ILE A 234 -16.14 4.71 -23.38
CA ILE A 234 -15.37 5.71 -22.65
C ILE A 234 -13.90 5.63 -23.08
N GLN A 235 -13.26 6.78 -23.28
CA GLN A 235 -11.81 6.82 -23.56
C GLN A 235 -11.02 6.94 -22.26
N LEU A 236 -10.17 5.96 -21.99
CA LEU A 236 -9.23 6.02 -20.86
C LEU A 236 -8.00 6.85 -21.24
N ARG A 237 -7.51 7.69 -20.32
CA ARG A 237 -6.29 8.48 -20.48
C ARG A 237 -5.42 8.40 -19.23
N TYR A 238 -4.13 8.22 -19.44
CA TYR A 238 -3.14 8.38 -18.38
C TYR A 238 -2.81 9.86 -18.16
N SER A 239 -2.69 10.29 -16.90
CA SER A 239 -2.08 11.56 -16.52
C SER A 239 -1.45 11.45 -15.14
N GLU A 240 -0.26 12.02 -14.96
CA GLU A 240 0.38 12.06 -13.64
C GLU A 240 -0.38 12.96 -12.66
N GLU A 241 -1.02 14.01 -13.18
CA GLU A 241 -1.75 15.01 -12.40
C GLU A 241 -3.27 14.84 -12.57
N LEU A 242 -3.97 14.86 -11.44
CA LEU A 242 -5.43 14.86 -11.39
C LEU A 242 -5.89 16.06 -10.55
N PRO A 243 -5.81 17.31 -11.07
CA PRO A 243 -6.02 18.51 -10.27
C PRO A 243 -7.29 18.53 -9.43
N GLY A 244 -8.42 18.02 -9.96
CA GLY A 244 -9.68 17.98 -9.22
C GLY A 244 -9.62 17.03 -8.03
N ILE A 245 -9.01 15.85 -8.21
CA ILE A 245 -8.79 14.88 -7.12
C ILE A 245 -7.70 15.38 -6.15
N ASP A 246 -6.63 16.00 -6.64
CA ASP A 246 -5.53 16.50 -5.81
C ASP A 246 -5.99 17.62 -4.88
N GLU A 247 -6.84 18.53 -5.37
CA GLU A 247 -7.47 19.56 -4.55
C GLU A 247 -8.43 18.96 -3.52
N ALA A 248 -9.27 18.01 -3.93
CA ALA A 248 -10.23 17.34 -3.05
C ALA A 248 -9.54 16.57 -1.92
N THR A 249 -8.52 15.78 -2.24
CA THR A 249 -7.76 14.98 -1.27
C THR A 249 -6.98 15.85 -0.29
N LYS A 250 -6.37 16.94 -0.77
CA LYS A 250 -5.69 17.92 0.09
C LYS A 250 -6.67 18.58 1.07
N SER A 251 -7.86 18.94 0.60
CA SER A 251 -8.90 19.55 1.43
C SER A 251 -9.45 18.56 2.47
N LEU A 252 -9.70 17.31 2.07
CA LEU A 252 -10.10 16.24 2.98
C LEU A 252 -9.06 16.00 4.08
N GLY A 253 -7.77 15.96 3.72
CA GLY A 253 -6.68 15.77 4.67
C GLY A 253 -6.58 16.90 5.69
N LYS A 254 -6.73 18.16 5.26
CA LYS A 254 -6.76 19.32 6.17
C LYS A 254 -7.96 19.27 7.10
N TRP A 255 -9.16 19.02 6.57
CA TRP A 255 -10.38 18.99 7.38
C TRP A 255 -10.31 17.93 8.49
N LEU A 256 -9.74 16.76 8.23
CA LEU A 256 -9.57 15.71 9.24
C LEU A 256 -8.43 16.00 10.24
N HIS A 257 -7.48 16.87 9.89
CA HIS A 257 -6.42 17.29 10.80
C HIS A 257 -6.87 18.43 11.73
N ASP A 258 -7.59 19.41 11.18
CA ASP A 258 -8.05 20.61 11.88
C ASP A 258 -9.40 20.39 12.58
N GLY A 259 -10.15 19.37 12.15
CA GLY A 259 -11.47 19.00 12.64
C GLY A 259 -11.41 18.32 14.01
N LYS A 260 -11.58 19.14 15.05
CA LYS A 260 -12.08 18.72 16.37
C LYS A 260 -13.19 17.67 16.22
N MET A 261 -12.96 16.49 16.78
CA MET A 261 -14.01 15.70 17.45
C MET A 261 -13.93 15.97 18.94
#